data_AF-A0A0F8WBL7-F1
#
_entry.id   AF-A0A0F8WBL7-F1
#
_cell.length_a   1.000
_cell.length_b   1.000
_cell.length_c   1.000
_cell.angle_alpha   90.00
_cell.angle_beta   90.00
_cell.angle_gamma   90.00
#
_symmetry.space_group_name_H-M   'P 1'
#
loop_
_entity.id
_entity.type
_entity.pdbx_description
1 polymer ?
#
loop_
_entity_poly.entity_id
_entity_poly.type
_entity_poly.pdbx_seq_one_letter_code
_entity_poly.pdbx_strand_id
1 'polypeptide(L)'
;LNVAVKEDGIEKGFETVLTEAERIYKHGFTESELERTRTWMIRRMEKSFEERDKTESSRFASEYLRNFFENEPIPGIAYEFNAVKEMVPGITLEEVNYLAGSWMSDSNRVVLLSAPEKEDLSIPGESELGALFNSVKQKDILPYLDIETDEPILEELTTDAEYVSEDYNEKLDVTTWRLSNGITVMLKPTDFKNDEIMFQGYSYGGNSLVSDDQYRSSRAATDIISLSGLGEFELNALNKKLAGKVVSVFPYISELSEGISGNCSSRDVETMFQLTYLYLTRPRQDSSAYLSYKTRMQGVIENRFSDPESAFYDTLMVTLANYHFRKRPWSMEMLEEIDPADCYNIY
;
A
#
# COMPACT_ATOMS: atom_id res chain seq x y z
N LEU A 1 -5.68 -2.50 17.93
CA LEU A 1 -6.52 -2.22 16.73
C LEU A 1 -6.63 -0.71 16.61
N ASN A 2 -6.36 -0.13 15.45
CA ASN A 2 -6.41 1.31 15.21
C ASN A 2 -7.27 1.58 13.97
N VAL A 3 -8.09 2.63 14.01
CA VAL A 3 -8.87 3.09 12.85
C VAL A 3 -8.81 4.61 12.78
N ALA A 4 -8.60 5.12 11.58
CA ALA A 4 -8.74 6.54 11.28
C ALA A 4 -10.09 6.77 10.64
N VAL A 5 -10.80 7.81 11.09
CA VAL A 5 -12.12 8.18 10.61
C VAL A 5 -12.21 9.69 10.40
N LYS A 6 -13.23 10.12 9.67
CA LYS A 6 -13.67 11.51 9.68
C LYS A 6 -14.09 11.93 11.10
N GLU A 7 -14.08 13.23 11.35
CA GLU A 7 -14.40 13.79 12.67
C GLU A 7 -15.79 13.34 13.18
N ASP A 8 -16.79 13.23 12.31
CA ASP A 8 -18.14 12.75 12.63
C ASP A 8 -18.31 11.21 12.59
N GLY A 9 -17.23 10.48 12.27
CA GLY A 9 -17.24 9.04 12.05
C GLY A 9 -16.79 8.19 13.24
N ILE A 10 -16.55 8.79 14.41
CA ILE A 10 -15.94 8.13 15.58
C ILE A 10 -16.69 6.87 15.99
N GLU A 11 -18.00 6.98 16.25
CA GLU A 11 -18.81 5.83 16.69
C GLU A 11 -18.84 4.73 15.64
N LYS A 12 -19.05 5.08 14.36
CA LYS A 12 -19.09 4.12 13.26
C LYS A 12 -17.74 3.41 13.08
N GLY A 13 -16.64 4.13 13.17
CA GLY A 13 -15.29 3.56 13.09
C GLY A 13 -15.02 2.61 14.24
N PHE A 14 -15.37 3.03 15.45
CA PHE A 14 -15.22 2.21 16.65
C PHE A 14 -16.06 0.94 16.58
N GLU A 15 -17.33 1.06 16.18
CA GLU A 15 -18.23 -0.06 15.94
C GLU A 15 -17.68 -1.04 14.90
N THR A 16 -17.09 -0.52 13.81
CA THR A 16 -16.51 -1.35 12.74
C THR A 16 -15.34 -2.17 13.28
N VAL A 17 -14.39 -1.55 13.97
CA VAL A 17 -13.24 -2.25 14.55
C VAL A 17 -13.65 -3.26 15.61
N LEU A 18 -14.62 -2.90 16.46
CA LEU A 18 -15.17 -3.82 17.45
C LEU A 18 -15.89 -5.00 16.80
N THR A 19 -16.59 -4.77 15.69
CA THR A 19 -17.28 -5.83 14.95
C THR A 19 -16.26 -6.83 14.39
N GLU A 20 -15.14 -6.37 13.84
CA GLU A 20 -14.08 -7.26 13.36
C GLU A 20 -13.35 -7.97 14.50
N ALA A 21 -13.11 -7.30 15.62
CA ALA A 21 -12.57 -7.96 16.82
C ALA A 21 -13.51 -9.07 17.31
N GLU A 22 -14.80 -8.77 17.44
CA GLU A 22 -15.80 -9.75 17.87
C GLU A 22 -15.96 -10.88 16.86
N ARG A 23 -15.80 -10.63 15.56
CA ARG A 23 -15.78 -11.65 14.52
C ARG A 23 -14.64 -12.64 14.73
N ILE A 24 -13.42 -12.14 14.97
CA ILE A 24 -12.25 -12.98 15.28
C ILE A 24 -12.49 -13.74 16.58
N TYR A 25 -13.10 -13.11 17.58
CA TYR A 25 -13.38 -13.77 18.86
C TYR A 25 -14.38 -14.94 18.71
N LYS A 26 -15.44 -14.74 17.92
CA LYS A 26 -16.50 -15.74 17.72
C LYS A 26 -16.10 -16.86 16.75
N HIS A 27 -15.37 -16.53 15.68
CA HIS A 27 -15.15 -17.43 14.54
C HIS A 27 -13.69 -17.78 14.30
N GLY A 28 -12.76 -17.05 14.90
CA GLY A 28 -11.34 -17.17 14.63
C GLY A 28 -10.94 -16.68 13.24
N PHE A 29 -9.67 -16.85 12.93
CA PHE A 29 -9.12 -16.76 11.58
C PHE A 29 -9.39 -18.04 10.80
N THR A 30 -9.26 -17.94 9.47
CA THR A 30 -9.36 -19.06 8.53
C THR A 30 -7.99 -19.68 8.23
N GLU A 31 -7.97 -20.92 7.71
CA GLU A 31 -6.72 -21.59 7.32
C GLU A 31 -6.01 -20.85 6.17
N SER A 32 -6.77 -20.30 5.21
CA SER A 32 -6.22 -19.52 4.09
C SER A 32 -5.55 -18.23 4.56
N GLU A 33 -6.11 -17.53 5.56
CA GLU A 33 -5.43 -16.41 6.20
C GLU A 33 -4.10 -16.82 6.83
N LEU A 34 -4.09 -17.92 7.57
CA LEU A 34 -2.89 -18.42 8.23
C LEU A 34 -1.81 -18.84 7.21
N GLU A 35 -2.18 -19.58 6.17
CA GLU A 35 -1.26 -20.00 5.10
C GLU A 35 -0.65 -18.81 4.35
N ARG A 36 -1.44 -17.77 4.05
CA ARG A 36 -0.92 -16.54 3.44
C ARG A 36 0.08 -15.84 4.37
N THR A 37 -0.21 -15.75 5.68
CA THR A 37 0.71 -15.17 6.66
C THR A 37 2.00 -15.99 6.79
N ARG A 38 1.92 -17.33 6.87
CA ARG A 38 3.09 -18.24 6.90
C ARG A 38 3.98 -18.00 5.68
N THR A 39 3.37 -18.00 4.49
CA THR A 39 4.08 -17.79 3.22
C THR A 39 4.77 -16.43 3.18
N TRP A 40 4.06 -15.36 3.55
CA TRP A 40 4.63 -14.01 3.61
C TRP A 40 5.80 -13.91 4.59
N MET A 41 5.68 -14.47 5.81
CA MET A 41 6.74 -14.45 6.81
C MET A 41 8.01 -15.16 6.31
N ILE A 42 7.86 -16.36 5.76
CA ILE A 42 8.99 -17.15 5.25
C ILE A 42 9.66 -16.42 4.08
N ARG A 43 8.89 -15.89 3.13
CA ARG A 43 9.43 -15.18 1.96
C ARG A 43 10.16 -13.89 2.34
N ARG A 44 9.66 -13.15 3.33
CA ARG A 44 10.35 -11.96 3.86
C ARG A 44 11.71 -12.31 4.49
N MET A 45 11.78 -13.41 5.25
CA MET A 45 13.02 -13.87 5.87
C MET A 45 13.99 -14.45 4.84
N GLU A 46 13.50 -15.16 3.83
CA GLU A 46 14.30 -15.66 2.73
C GLU A 46 14.98 -14.52 1.97
N LYS A 47 14.24 -13.48 1.59
CA LYS A 47 14.81 -12.28 0.96
C LYS A 47 15.90 -11.65 1.84
N SER A 48 15.62 -11.50 3.14
CA SER A 48 16.57 -10.88 4.07
C SER A 48 17.84 -11.74 4.23
N PHE A 49 17.71 -13.06 4.20
CA PHE A 49 18.83 -13.99 4.21
C PHE A 49 19.63 -13.95 2.91
N GLU A 50 18.96 -13.86 1.76
CA GLU A 50 19.61 -13.68 0.46
C GLU A 50 20.42 -12.37 0.42
N GLU A 51 19.92 -11.30 1.04
CA GLU A 51 20.57 -9.97 1.13
C GLU A 51 21.62 -9.80 2.25
N ARG A 52 21.98 -10.88 2.97
CA ARG A 52 22.74 -10.78 4.23
C ARG A 52 24.11 -10.10 4.12
N ASP A 53 24.84 -10.27 3.02
CA ASP A 53 26.15 -9.65 2.78
C ASP A 53 26.06 -8.24 2.16
N LYS A 54 24.85 -7.79 1.82
CA LYS A 54 24.53 -6.44 1.29
C LYS A 54 23.65 -5.64 2.26
N THR A 55 23.63 -6.05 3.52
CA THR A 55 22.89 -5.39 4.59
C THR A 55 23.57 -4.08 4.99
N GLU A 56 22.79 -3.00 5.06
CA GLU A 56 23.28 -1.68 5.43
C GLU A 56 23.75 -1.60 6.88
N SER A 57 24.81 -0.83 7.13
CA SER A 57 25.39 -0.66 8.47
C SER A 57 24.43 -0.07 9.50
N SER A 58 23.47 0.74 9.05
CA SER A 58 22.39 1.30 9.88
C SER A 58 21.56 0.21 10.57
N ARG A 59 21.30 -0.92 9.88
CA ARG A 59 20.53 -2.04 10.45
C ARG A 59 21.29 -2.72 11.58
N PHE A 60 22.57 -3.01 11.38
CA PHE A 60 23.43 -3.57 12.44
C PHE A 60 23.54 -2.63 13.63
N ALA A 61 23.70 -1.32 13.40
CA ALA A 61 23.73 -0.35 14.48
C ALA A 61 22.43 -0.38 15.30
N SER A 62 21.26 -0.45 14.66
CA SER A 62 19.98 -0.58 15.36
C SER A 62 19.87 -1.88 16.16
N GLU A 63 20.32 -3.02 15.64
CA GLU A 63 20.35 -4.29 16.36
C GLU A 63 21.26 -4.24 17.60
N TYR A 64 22.46 -3.67 17.48
CA TYR A 64 23.38 -3.56 18.61
C TYR A 64 22.86 -2.62 19.71
N LEU A 65 22.16 -1.54 19.33
CA LEU A 65 21.51 -0.66 20.29
C LEU A 65 20.42 -1.40 21.06
N ARG A 66 19.53 -2.15 20.40
CA ARG A 66 18.50 -2.93 21.10
C ARG A 66 19.08 -4.05 21.94
N ASN A 67 20.13 -4.73 21.45
CA ASN A 67 20.86 -5.70 22.28
C ASN A 67 21.41 -5.06 23.56
N PHE A 68 22.03 -3.88 23.45
CA PHE A 68 22.62 -3.19 24.59
C PHE A 68 21.58 -2.63 25.58
N PHE A 69 20.50 -2.01 25.08
CA PHE A 69 19.52 -1.32 25.90
C PHE A 69 18.36 -2.19 26.37
N GLU A 70 18.00 -3.22 25.60
CA GLU A 70 16.80 -4.05 25.83
C GLU A 70 17.15 -5.52 26.06
N ASN A 71 18.44 -5.90 25.98
CA ASN A 71 18.91 -7.29 26.09
C ASN A 71 18.29 -8.22 25.03
N GLU A 72 17.96 -7.67 23.86
CA GLU A 72 17.45 -8.43 22.70
C GLU A 72 18.57 -9.31 22.11
N PRO A 73 18.38 -10.64 21.96
CA PRO A 73 19.36 -11.50 21.29
C PRO A 73 19.58 -11.10 19.83
N ILE A 74 20.84 -11.13 19.39
CA ILE A 74 21.25 -10.82 18.01
C ILE A 74 21.93 -12.03 17.33
N PRO A 75 21.22 -13.17 17.15
CA PRO A 75 21.80 -14.39 16.60
C PRO A 75 22.13 -14.26 15.10
N GLY A 76 21.56 -13.26 14.43
CA GLY A 76 21.79 -12.93 13.03
C GLY A 76 20.87 -13.69 12.08
N ILE A 77 20.71 -13.11 10.88
CA ILE A 77 19.70 -13.52 9.90
C ILE A 77 19.77 -15.00 9.48
N ALA A 78 20.95 -15.61 9.52
CA ALA A 78 21.11 -17.04 9.20
C ALA A 78 20.41 -17.95 10.22
N TYR A 79 20.50 -17.62 11.51
CA TYR A 79 19.77 -18.35 12.54
C TYR A 79 18.28 -18.05 12.45
N GLU A 80 17.92 -16.76 12.35
CA GLU A 80 16.53 -16.30 12.33
C GLU A 80 15.74 -16.89 11.16
N PHE A 81 16.33 -16.95 9.95
CA PHE A 81 15.70 -17.57 8.80
C PHE A 81 15.44 -19.06 9.02
N ASN A 82 16.43 -19.80 9.54
CA ASN A 82 16.25 -21.23 9.82
C ASN A 82 15.19 -21.47 10.90
N ALA A 83 15.19 -20.66 11.97
CA ALA A 83 14.18 -20.73 13.02
C ALA A 83 12.78 -20.46 12.46
N VAL A 84 12.61 -19.42 11.64
CA VAL A 84 11.33 -19.13 10.98
C VAL A 84 10.89 -20.27 10.07
N LYS A 85 11.80 -20.79 9.25
CA LYS A 85 11.51 -21.90 8.32
C LYS A 85 11.09 -23.18 9.03
N GLU A 86 11.63 -23.45 10.22
CA GLU A 86 11.31 -24.65 11.01
C GLU A 86 10.06 -24.46 11.87
N MET A 87 9.93 -23.30 12.54
CA MET A 87 8.91 -23.09 13.55
C MET A 87 7.58 -22.61 12.98
N VAL A 88 7.59 -21.70 11.98
CA VAL A 88 6.34 -21.11 11.45
C VAL A 88 5.40 -22.15 10.83
N PRO A 89 5.87 -23.15 10.07
CA PRO A 89 4.99 -24.21 9.57
C PRO A 89 4.34 -25.07 10.68
N GLY A 90 4.95 -25.11 11.87
CA GLY A 90 4.43 -25.86 13.02
C GLY A 90 3.31 -25.13 13.79
N ILE A 91 3.15 -23.82 13.59
CA ILE A 91 2.09 -23.03 14.23
C ILE A 91 0.76 -23.44 13.63
N THR A 92 -0.19 -23.90 14.44
CA THR A 92 -1.51 -24.39 14.00
C THR A 92 -2.59 -23.30 14.06
N LEU A 93 -3.68 -23.46 13.31
CA LEU A 93 -4.82 -22.56 13.38
C LEU A 93 -5.48 -22.55 14.76
N GLU A 94 -5.50 -23.70 15.44
CA GLU A 94 -6.01 -23.82 16.80
C GLU A 94 -5.22 -22.96 17.79
N GLU A 95 -3.88 -22.97 17.73
CA GLU A 95 -3.03 -22.14 18.58
C GLU A 95 -3.25 -20.64 18.33
N VAL A 96 -3.36 -20.24 17.06
CA VAL A 96 -3.62 -18.84 16.68
C VAL A 96 -4.98 -18.38 17.20
N ASN A 97 -6.03 -19.18 16.99
CA ASN A 97 -7.39 -18.84 17.43
C ASN A 97 -7.52 -18.87 18.96
N TYR A 98 -6.80 -19.77 19.64
CA TYR A 98 -6.69 -19.77 21.09
C TYR A 98 -6.08 -18.46 21.61
N LEU A 99 -4.96 -18.02 21.03
CA LEU A 99 -4.32 -16.76 21.42
C LEU A 99 -5.21 -15.55 21.13
N ALA A 100 -5.85 -15.51 19.95
CA ALA A 100 -6.79 -14.45 19.60
C ALA A 100 -7.92 -14.34 20.63
N GLY A 101 -8.52 -15.47 21.03
CA GLY A 101 -9.52 -15.52 22.10
C GLY A 101 -8.98 -14.99 23.44
N SER A 102 -7.74 -15.34 23.79
CA SER A 102 -7.12 -14.91 25.05
C SER A 102 -6.83 -13.40 25.13
N TRP A 103 -6.49 -12.77 24.00
CA TRP A 103 -6.19 -11.34 23.93
C TRP A 103 -7.45 -10.48 23.94
N MET A 104 -8.59 -11.04 23.52
CA MET A 104 -9.88 -10.36 23.51
C MET A 104 -10.67 -10.58 24.80
N SER A 105 -9.99 -10.47 25.96
CA SER A 105 -10.62 -10.65 27.28
C SER A 105 -11.57 -9.49 27.62
N ASP A 106 -12.59 -9.72 28.45
CA ASP A 106 -13.56 -8.69 28.86
C ASP A 106 -13.01 -7.64 29.84
N SER A 107 -11.73 -7.74 30.20
CA SER A 107 -11.06 -6.88 31.18
C SER A 107 -9.79 -6.25 30.60
N ASN A 108 -9.23 -5.25 31.30
CA ASN A 108 -7.96 -4.59 30.96
C ASN A 108 -7.89 -4.01 29.54
N ARG A 109 -9.00 -3.43 29.07
CA ARG A 109 -9.05 -2.76 27.76
C ARG A 109 -8.85 -1.26 27.93
N VAL A 110 -8.05 -0.67 27.03
CA VAL A 110 -7.86 0.78 26.93
C VAL A 110 -8.37 1.23 25.57
N VAL A 111 -9.26 2.23 25.57
CA VAL A 111 -9.71 2.91 24.36
C VAL A 111 -9.02 4.26 24.31
N LEU A 112 -8.17 4.47 23.31
CA LEU A 112 -7.54 5.75 23.05
C LEU A 112 -8.27 6.42 21.89
N LEU A 113 -8.91 7.56 22.18
CA LEU A 113 -9.56 8.41 21.19
C LEU A 113 -8.73 9.68 21.08
N SER A 114 -8.23 9.94 19.87
CA SER A 114 -7.56 11.20 19.53
C SER A 114 -8.42 11.91 18.50
N ALA A 115 -8.89 13.11 18.84
CA ALA A 115 -9.72 13.94 17.97
C ALA A 115 -9.23 15.40 18.01
N PRO A 116 -9.46 16.19 16.94
CA PRO A 116 -9.16 17.62 16.95
C PRO A 116 -9.92 18.36 18.07
N GLU A 117 -9.29 19.37 18.66
CA GLU A 117 -9.94 20.24 19.65
C GLU A 117 -10.84 21.27 18.94
N LYS A 118 -12.15 20.99 18.84
CA LYS A 118 -13.16 21.86 18.21
C LYS A 118 -14.44 21.93 19.05
N GLU A 119 -15.02 23.12 19.21
CA GLU A 119 -16.23 23.32 20.04
C GLU A 119 -17.47 22.60 19.48
N ASP A 120 -17.60 22.48 18.15
CA ASP A 120 -18.76 21.88 17.48
C ASP A 120 -18.63 20.36 17.26
N LEU A 121 -17.52 19.75 17.71
CA LEU A 121 -17.28 18.32 17.52
C LEU A 121 -17.78 17.53 18.73
N SER A 122 -18.84 16.74 18.53
CA SER A 122 -19.34 15.82 19.55
C SER A 122 -18.42 14.62 19.69
N ILE A 123 -17.62 14.61 20.74
CA ILE A 123 -16.75 13.47 21.08
C ILE A 123 -17.52 12.52 22.00
N PRO A 124 -17.69 11.24 21.63
CA PRO A 124 -18.44 10.31 22.45
C PRO A 124 -17.76 10.06 23.79
N GLY A 125 -18.54 10.11 24.86
CA GLY A 125 -18.08 9.87 26.22
C GLY A 125 -17.87 8.37 26.51
N GLU A 126 -17.30 8.07 27.67
CA GLU A 126 -17.07 6.69 28.13
C GLU A 126 -18.35 5.85 28.12
N SER A 127 -19.48 6.43 28.54
CA SER A 127 -20.77 5.72 28.58
C SER A 127 -21.28 5.35 27.19
N GLU A 128 -21.09 6.20 26.19
CA GLU A 128 -21.55 5.96 24.81
C GLU A 128 -20.69 4.90 24.14
N LEU A 129 -19.36 5.02 24.28
CA LEU A 129 -18.42 4.02 23.79
C LEU A 129 -18.63 2.66 24.50
N GLY A 130 -18.89 2.67 25.81
CA GLY A 130 -19.21 1.47 26.58
C GLY A 130 -20.53 0.82 26.14
N ALA A 131 -21.54 1.61 25.79
CA ALA A 131 -22.79 1.11 25.24
C ALA A 131 -22.60 0.47 23.86
N LEU A 132 -21.82 1.10 22.98
CA LEU A 132 -21.51 0.58 21.65
C LEU A 132 -20.79 -0.77 21.73
N PHE A 133 -19.85 -0.87 22.66
CA PHE A 133 -19.13 -2.09 22.95
C PHE A 133 -20.06 -3.25 23.36
N ASN A 134 -20.99 -2.99 24.27
CA ASN A 134 -21.99 -3.98 24.69
C ASN A 134 -22.95 -4.37 23.56
N SER A 135 -23.32 -3.40 22.72
CA SER A 135 -24.17 -3.60 21.55
C SER A 135 -23.51 -4.55 20.54
N VAL A 136 -22.24 -4.33 20.19
CA VAL A 136 -21.52 -5.15 19.21
C VAL A 136 -21.43 -6.61 19.65
N LYS A 137 -21.17 -6.89 20.94
CA LYS A 137 -21.14 -8.26 21.47
C LYS A 137 -22.43 -9.03 21.22
N GLN A 138 -23.57 -8.36 21.30
CA GLN A 138 -24.90 -8.95 21.15
C GLN A 138 -25.30 -9.14 19.68
N LYS A 139 -24.56 -8.56 18.73
CA LYS A 139 -24.85 -8.74 17.32
C LYS A 139 -24.59 -10.17 16.87
N ASP A 140 -25.47 -10.65 16.00
CA ASP A 140 -25.19 -11.83 15.19
C ASP A 140 -24.19 -11.42 14.10
N ILE A 141 -22.94 -11.88 14.27
CA ILE A 141 -21.83 -11.56 13.37
C ILE A 141 -21.51 -12.84 12.63
N LEU A 142 -21.58 -12.80 11.31
CA LEU A 142 -21.24 -13.94 10.46
C LEU A 142 -19.71 -14.14 10.38
N PRO A 143 -19.23 -15.38 10.15
CA PRO A 143 -17.81 -15.63 9.95
C PRO A 143 -17.26 -14.82 8.77
N TYR A 144 -15.96 -14.56 8.80
CA TYR A 144 -15.29 -13.94 7.66
C TYR A 144 -15.31 -14.89 6.46
N LEU A 145 -15.74 -14.39 5.31
CA LEU A 145 -15.70 -15.16 4.07
C LEU A 145 -14.44 -14.80 3.31
N ASP A 146 -13.45 -15.69 3.38
CA ASP A 146 -12.21 -15.53 2.64
C ASP A 146 -12.38 -16.00 1.19
N ILE A 147 -12.81 -15.08 0.33
CA ILE A 147 -12.92 -15.35 -1.11
C ILE A 147 -11.53 -15.23 -1.73
N GLU A 148 -11.06 -16.34 -2.32
CA GLU A 148 -9.90 -16.38 -3.20
C GLU A 148 -10.32 -16.75 -4.62
N THR A 149 -9.56 -16.27 -5.59
CA THR A 149 -9.71 -16.66 -7.01
C THR A 149 -8.45 -17.39 -7.46
N ASP A 150 -8.65 -18.54 -8.10
CA ASP A 150 -7.58 -19.32 -8.72
C ASP A 150 -7.09 -18.70 -10.03
N GLU A 151 -7.80 -17.70 -10.57
CA GLU A 151 -7.49 -17.06 -11.85
C GLU A 151 -6.06 -16.48 -11.84
N PRO A 152 -5.32 -16.63 -12.96
CA PRO A 152 -3.99 -16.04 -13.07
C PRO A 152 -4.08 -14.51 -13.04
N ILE A 153 -3.00 -13.84 -12.60
CA ILE A 153 -2.94 -12.36 -12.59
C ILE A 153 -3.20 -11.80 -13.99
N LEU A 154 -2.65 -12.47 -15.01
CA LEU A 154 -2.84 -12.18 -16.41
C LEU A 154 -3.18 -13.48 -17.15
N GLU A 155 -4.36 -13.57 -17.77
CA GLU A 155 -4.80 -14.77 -18.50
C GLU A 155 -4.05 -14.95 -19.82
N GLU A 156 -4.00 -13.90 -20.64
CA GLU A 156 -3.39 -13.95 -21.98
C GLU A 156 -2.78 -12.59 -22.36
N LEU A 157 -1.63 -12.64 -23.03
CA LEU A 157 -1.02 -11.49 -23.66
C LEU A 157 -1.72 -11.23 -25.00
N THR A 158 -2.33 -10.05 -25.13
CA THR A 158 -3.12 -9.72 -26.33
C THR A 158 -2.29 -9.20 -27.50
N THR A 159 -1.07 -8.73 -27.25
CA THR A 159 -0.17 -8.18 -28.28
C THR A 159 1.29 -8.37 -27.91
N ASP A 160 2.05 -8.92 -28.84
CA ASP A 160 3.50 -9.04 -28.72
C ASP A 160 4.21 -7.87 -29.42
N ALA A 161 5.26 -7.36 -28.78
CA ALA A 161 6.22 -6.48 -29.41
C ALA A 161 7.45 -7.29 -29.84
N GLU A 162 7.91 -7.07 -31.06
CA GLU A 162 9.10 -7.73 -31.57
C GLU A 162 10.35 -7.00 -31.08
N TYR A 163 11.38 -7.79 -30.77
CA TYR A 163 12.72 -7.27 -30.54
C TYR A 163 13.32 -6.81 -31.88
N VAL A 164 13.70 -5.52 -31.97
CA VAL A 164 14.19 -4.91 -33.22
C VAL A 164 15.70 -4.86 -33.27
N SER A 165 16.35 -4.41 -32.19
CA SER A 165 17.80 -4.26 -32.13
C SER A 165 18.33 -4.15 -30.71
N GLU A 166 19.62 -4.44 -30.55
CA GLU A 166 20.41 -4.25 -29.34
C GLU A 166 21.66 -3.43 -29.64
N ASP A 167 22.04 -2.60 -28.67
CA ASP A 167 23.31 -1.91 -28.63
C ASP A 167 23.91 -2.06 -27.22
N TYR A 168 25.19 -2.40 -27.13
CA TYR A 168 25.89 -2.55 -25.85
C TYR A 168 26.91 -1.43 -25.64
N ASN A 169 26.76 -0.72 -24.52
CA ASN A 169 27.70 0.32 -24.12
C ASN A 169 28.70 -0.23 -23.09
N GLU A 170 29.88 -0.62 -23.55
CA GLU A 170 30.96 -1.18 -22.71
C GLU A 170 31.38 -0.24 -21.56
N LYS A 171 31.34 1.09 -21.76
CA LYS A 171 31.80 2.04 -20.73
C LYS A 171 30.84 2.15 -19.55
N LEU A 172 29.55 2.01 -19.82
CA LEU A 172 28.49 2.14 -18.82
C LEU A 172 28.00 0.79 -18.31
N ASP A 173 28.39 -0.29 -18.99
CA ASP A 173 27.87 -1.64 -18.84
C ASP A 173 26.33 -1.65 -18.95
N VAL A 174 25.83 -1.15 -20.09
CA VAL A 174 24.40 -1.03 -20.36
C VAL A 174 24.05 -1.66 -21.69
N THR A 175 23.07 -2.55 -21.69
CA THR A 175 22.46 -3.12 -22.89
C THR A 175 21.18 -2.36 -23.21
N THR A 176 21.05 -1.83 -24.43
CA THR A 176 19.86 -1.09 -24.88
C THR A 176 19.10 -1.89 -25.91
N TRP A 177 17.88 -2.31 -25.58
CA TRP A 177 16.95 -2.95 -26.51
C TRP A 177 15.96 -1.94 -27.07
N ARG A 178 15.68 -2.05 -28.37
CA ARG A 178 14.60 -1.32 -29.03
C ARG A 178 13.54 -2.30 -29.47
N LEU A 179 12.29 -2.03 -29.09
CA LEU A 179 11.14 -2.87 -29.38
C LEU A 179 10.27 -2.26 -30.48
N SER A 180 9.51 -3.08 -31.21
CA SER A 180 8.71 -2.63 -32.36
C SER A 180 7.55 -1.70 -31.97
N ASN A 181 7.13 -1.73 -30.70
CA ASN A 181 6.12 -0.82 -30.13
C ASN A 181 6.67 0.55 -29.73
N GLY A 182 7.95 0.84 -30.01
CA GLY A 182 8.59 2.12 -29.71
C GLY A 182 9.22 2.22 -28.31
N ILE A 183 9.03 1.21 -27.45
CA ILE A 183 9.69 1.18 -26.14
C ILE A 183 11.19 0.90 -26.32
N THR A 184 12.01 1.67 -25.59
CA THR A 184 13.44 1.42 -25.43
C THR A 184 13.72 0.96 -24.01
N VAL A 185 14.33 -0.22 -23.86
CA VAL A 185 14.66 -0.81 -22.56
C VAL A 185 16.17 -0.70 -22.36
N MET A 186 16.61 -0.11 -21.25
CA MET A 186 18.01 -0.03 -20.87
C MET A 186 18.25 -0.93 -19.67
N LEU A 187 19.07 -1.97 -19.86
CA LEU A 187 19.41 -2.96 -18.85
C LEU A 187 20.79 -2.67 -18.31
N LYS A 188 20.87 -2.47 -16.99
CA LYS A 188 22.12 -2.26 -16.28
C LYS A 188 22.27 -3.31 -15.18
N PRO A 189 23.12 -4.34 -15.36
CA PRO A 189 23.44 -5.25 -14.28
C PRO A 189 24.17 -4.50 -13.16
N THR A 190 23.85 -4.82 -11.91
CA THR A 190 24.52 -4.30 -10.72
C THR A 190 24.67 -5.41 -9.69
N ASP A 191 25.59 -5.24 -8.73
CA ASP A 191 25.86 -6.18 -7.64
C ASP A 191 25.59 -5.56 -6.26
N PHE A 192 24.75 -4.52 -6.22
CA PHE A 192 24.44 -3.76 -5.02
C PHE A 192 23.48 -4.51 -4.08
N LYS A 193 22.60 -5.32 -4.66
CA LYS A 193 21.63 -6.20 -3.99
C LYS A 193 21.66 -7.56 -4.67
N ASN A 194 21.38 -8.61 -3.90
CA ASN A 194 21.46 -9.99 -4.37
C ASN A 194 20.15 -10.47 -5.03
N ASP A 195 19.01 -9.96 -4.55
CA ASP A 195 17.66 -10.34 -4.93
C ASP A 195 16.76 -9.08 -5.05
N GLU A 196 17.20 -8.16 -5.92
CA GLU A 196 16.44 -6.96 -6.27
C GLU A 196 16.62 -6.61 -7.74
N ILE A 197 15.50 -6.50 -8.44
CA ILE A 197 15.42 -5.86 -9.75
C ILE A 197 14.61 -4.59 -9.56
N MET A 198 15.19 -3.45 -9.93
CA MET A 198 14.50 -2.16 -9.97
C MET A 198 14.23 -1.76 -11.41
N PHE A 199 13.11 -1.10 -11.66
CA PHE A 199 12.85 -0.48 -12.94
C PHE A 199 12.16 0.87 -12.78
N GLN A 200 12.37 1.71 -13.79
CA GLN A 200 11.66 2.95 -13.99
C GLN A 200 11.42 3.12 -15.49
N GLY A 201 10.14 3.19 -15.88
CA GLY A 201 9.70 3.59 -17.20
C GLY A 201 9.11 4.99 -17.14
N TYR A 202 9.34 5.79 -18.17
CA TYR A 202 8.76 7.12 -18.28
C TYR A 202 8.50 7.51 -19.74
N SER A 203 7.52 8.39 -19.93
CA SER A 203 7.31 9.17 -21.15
C SER A 203 7.33 10.66 -20.81
N TYR A 204 7.70 11.49 -21.79
CA TYR A 204 7.50 12.93 -21.66
C TYR A 204 6.02 13.24 -21.73
N GLY A 205 5.55 14.14 -20.87
CA GLY A 205 4.13 14.44 -20.76
C GLY A 205 3.74 14.71 -19.32
N GLY A 206 2.71 14.03 -18.83
CA GLY A 206 2.18 14.25 -17.50
C GLY A 206 1.20 15.43 -17.43
N ASN A 207 0.95 15.91 -16.21
CA ASN A 207 -0.14 16.84 -15.94
C ASN A 207 0.11 18.28 -16.45
N SER A 208 1.22 18.57 -17.13
CA SER A 208 1.37 19.81 -17.89
C SER A 208 0.48 19.85 -19.13
N LEU A 209 0.16 18.69 -19.72
CA LEU A 209 -0.60 18.57 -20.96
C LEU A 209 -2.13 18.52 -20.76
N VAL A 210 -2.59 18.27 -19.54
CA VAL A 210 -4.04 18.31 -19.23
C VAL A 210 -4.53 19.75 -19.14
N SER A 211 -5.81 19.98 -19.41
CA SER A 211 -6.44 21.29 -19.22
C SER A 211 -6.54 21.65 -17.73
N ASP A 212 -6.72 22.93 -17.43
CA ASP A 212 -6.76 23.40 -16.04
C ASP A 212 -7.95 22.81 -15.25
N ASP A 213 -9.10 22.63 -15.88
CA ASP A 213 -10.28 22.00 -15.28
C ASP A 213 -10.04 20.52 -14.94
N GLN A 214 -9.18 19.82 -15.67
CA GLN A 214 -8.83 18.41 -15.43
C GLN A 214 -7.60 18.21 -14.54
N TYR A 215 -6.89 19.30 -14.19
CA TYR A 215 -5.62 19.21 -13.46
C TYR A 215 -5.77 18.51 -12.11
N ARG A 216 -6.87 18.72 -11.38
CA ARG A 216 -7.09 18.05 -10.08
C ARG A 216 -7.35 16.56 -10.23
N SER A 217 -8.13 16.18 -11.22
CA SER A 217 -8.32 14.78 -11.59
C SER A 217 -6.99 14.10 -11.94
N SER A 218 -6.13 14.75 -12.73
CA SER A 218 -4.80 14.21 -13.08
C SER A 218 -3.89 13.97 -11.86
N ARG A 219 -4.00 14.81 -10.84
CA ARG A 219 -3.22 14.72 -9.59
C ARG A 219 -3.67 13.54 -8.72
N ALA A 220 -4.93 13.13 -8.83
CA ALA A 220 -5.53 12.05 -8.05
C ALA A 220 -5.57 10.71 -8.81
N ALA A 221 -5.44 10.75 -10.14
CA ALA A 221 -5.61 9.61 -11.04
C ALA A 221 -4.85 8.35 -10.58
N THR A 222 -3.52 8.44 -10.46
CA THR A 222 -2.69 7.28 -10.09
C THR A 222 -2.99 6.71 -8.69
N ASP A 223 -3.35 7.56 -7.72
CA ASP A 223 -3.73 7.13 -6.37
C ASP A 223 -5.06 6.39 -6.39
N ILE A 224 -6.05 6.90 -7.15
CA ILE A 224 -7.36 6.27 -7.29
C ILE A 224 -7.24 4.94 -8.03
N ILE A 225 -6.53 4.90 -9.17
CA ILE A 225 -6.31 3.65 -9.92
C ILE A 225 -5.60 2.59 -9.06
N SER A 226 -4.61 3.00 -8.26
CA SER A 226 -3.93 2.07 -7.35
C SER A 226 -4.86 1.51 -6.26
N LEU A 227 -5.91 2.26 -5.88
CA LEU A 227 -6.93 1.81 -4.92
C LEU A 227 -8.05 0.98 -5.57
N SER A 228 -8.26 1.10 -6.89
CA SER A 228 -9.32 0.38 -7.63
C SER A 228 -9.02 -1.11 -7.87
N GLY A 229 -7.79 -1.55 -7.62
CA GLY A 229 -7.31 -2.86 -8.05
C GLY A 229 -6.87 -2.86 -9.53
N LEU A 230 -6.80 -4.04 -10.13
CA LEU A 230 -6.15 -4.22 -11.43
C LEU A 230 -6.73 -5.38 -12.24
N GLY A 231 -7.02 -5.18 -13.53
CA GLY A 231 -7.64 -6.20 -14.38
C GLY A 231 -8.97 -6.68 -13.79
N GLU A 232 -9.11 -7.98 -13.55
CA GLU A 232 -10.29 -8.59 -12.92
C GLU A 232 -10.26 -8.55 -11.37
N PHE A 233 -9.12 -8.16 -10.78
CA PHE A 233 -8.91 -8.21 -9.33
C PHE A 233 -9.25 -6.87 -8.66
N GLU A 234 -10.19 -6.89 -7.72
CA GLU A 234 -10.30 -5.83 -6.72
C GLU A 234 -9.05 -5.78 -5.83
N LEU A 235 -8.77 -4.64 -5.21
CA LEU A 235 -7.52 -4.41 -4.45
C LEU A 235 -7.24 -5.50 -3.40
N ASN A 236 -8.26 -5.91 -2.64
CA ASN A 236 -8.09 -6.94 -1.61
C ASN A 236 -7.80 -8.32 -2.21
N ALA A 237 -8.46 -8.68 -3.32
CA ALA A 237 -8.19 -9.93 -4.03
C ALA A 237 -6.78 -9.92 -4.65
N LEU A 238 -6.35 -8.79 -5.23
CA LEU A 238 -5.00 -8.61 -5.75
C LEU A 238 -3.95 -8.77 -4.65
N ASN A 239 -4.13 -8.10 -3.51
CA ASN A 239 -3.21 -8.20 -2.37
C ASN A 239 -3.10 -9.63 -1.84
N LYS A 240 -4.22 -10.38 -1.80
CA LYS A 240 -4.21 -11.82 -1.46
C LYS A 240 -3.42 -12.63 -2.49
N LYS A 241 -3.64 -12.39 -3.79
CA LYS A 241 -2.91 -13.07 -4.88
C LYS A 241 -1.40 -12.78 -4.87
N LEU A 242 -1.01 -11.60 -4.40
CA LEU A 242 0.39 -11.18 -4.27
C LEU A 242 1.04 -11.62 -2.95
N ALA A 243 0.31 -12.27 -2.04
CA ALA A 243 0.87 -12.75 -0.79
C ALA A 243 2.08 -13.68 -1.03
N GLY A 244 3.18 -13.42 -0.33
CA GLY A 244 4.44 -14.16 -0.50
C GLY A 244 5.30 -13.73 -1.69
N LYS A 245 4.79 -12.87 -2.58
CA LYS A 245 5.59 -12.27 -3.65
C LYS A 245 6.31 -11.04 -3.14
N VAL A 246 7.55 -10.88 -3.53
CA VAL A 246 8.35 -9.68 -3.31
C VAL A 246 8.26 -8.87 -4.59
N VAL A 247 7.20 -8.06 -4.72
CA VAL A 247 6.96 -7.24 -5.90
C VAL A 247 6.19 -5.99 -5.52
N SER A 248 6.51 -4.87 -6.14
CA SER A 248 5.75 -3.64 -6.03
C SER A 248 5.87 -2.85 -7.32
N VAL A 249 4.75 -2.35 -7.83
CA VAL A 249 4.66 -1.58 -9.06
C VAL A 249 3.75 -0.38 -8.81
N PHE A 250 4.21 0.80 -9.20
CA PHE A 250 3.55 2.08 -8.92
C PHE A 250 3.56 2.94 -10.19
N PRO A 251 2.38 3.24 -10.78
CA PRO A 251 2.28 4.27 -11.80
C PRO A 251 2.40 5.66 -11.17
N TYR A 252 2.84 6.64 -11.95
CA TYR A 252 2.91 8.03 -11.52
C TYR A 252 2.62 9.00 -12.67
N ILE A 253 2.05 10.15 -12.32
CA ILE A 253 1.90 11.30 -13.22
C ILE A 253 2.52 12.52 -12.54
N SER A 254 3.66 12.97 -13.06
CA SER A 254 4.35 14.21 -12.66
C SER A 254 4.00 15.36 -13.60
N GLU A 255 4.62 16.53 -13.39
CA GLU A 255 4.35 17.72 -14.20
C GLU A 255 4.80 17.55 -15.67
N LEU A 256 6.01 17.03 -15.88
CA LEU A 256 6.66 16.93 -17.20
C LEU A 256 6.95 15.50 -17.65
N SER A 257 6.52 14.52 -16.86
CA SER A 257 6.59 13.11 -17.23
C SER A 257 5.50 12.31 -16.52
N GLU A 258 5.19 11.17 -17.09
CA GLU A 258 4.38 10.12 -16.50
C GLU A 258 5.11 8.80 -16.69
N GLY A 259 4.72 7.77 -15.96
CA GLY A 259 5.42 6.51 -16.03
C GLY A 259 5.01 5.52 -14.98
N ILE A 260 5.88 4.53 -14.81
CA ILE A 260 5.66 3.41 -13.91
C ILE A 260 7.00 2.94 -13.39
N SER A 261 7.05 2.67 -12.09
CA SER A 261 8.27 2.28 -11.40
C SER A 261 7.98 1.11 -10.47
N GLY A 262 9.01 0.38 -10.10
CA GLY A 262 8.82 -0.74 -9.21
C GLY A 262 10.08 -1.49 -8.89
N ASN A 263 9.91 -2.50 -8.07
CA ASN A 263 10.95 -3.45 -7.72
C ASN A 263 10.37 -4.84 -7.52
N CYS A 264 11.21 -5.84 -7.65
CA CYS A 264 10.87 -7.22 -7.31
C CYS A 264 12.09 -8.04 -6.88
N SER A 265 11.84 -9.21 -6.30
CA SER A 265 12.83 -10.29 -6.29
C SER A 265 13.07 -10.81 -7.70
N SER A 266 14.22 -11.44 -7.93
CA SER A 266 14.53 -12.10 -9.20
C SER A 266 13.51 -13.18 -9.55
N ARG A 267 12.89 -13.81 -8.53
CA ARG A 267 11.87 -14.87 -8.69
C ARG A 267 10.49 -14.30 -9.07
N ASP A 268 10.22 -13.04 -8.76
CA ASP A 268 8.92 -12.40 -8.96
C ASP A 268 8.89 -11.45 -10.18
N VAL A 269 9.94 -11.47 -11.00
CA VAL A 269 10.09 -10.60 -12.19
C VAL A 269 8.94 -10.74 -13.19
N GLU A 270 8.43 -11.96 -13.39
CA GLU A 270 7.30 -12.19 -14.27
C GLU A 270 6.03 -11.52 -13.72
N THR A 271 5.79 -11.60 -12.40
CA THR A 271 4.68 -10.90 -11.76
C THR A 271 4.84 -9.38 -11.86
N MET A 272 6.06 -8.85 -11.71
CA MET A 272 6.33 -7.42 -11.90
C MET A 272 5.91 -6.96 -13.30
N PHE A 273 6.26 -7.72 -14.34
CA PHE A 273 5.86 -7.39 -15.72
C PHE A 273 4.36 -7.57 -15.96
N GLN A 274 3.72 -8.60 -15.38
CA GLN A 274 2.26 -8.75 -15.45
C GLN A 274 1.53 -7.55 -14.83
N LEU A 275 1.93 -7.12 -13.64
CA LEU A 275 1.37 -5.94 -12.98
C LEU A 275 1.62 -4.67 -13.81
N THR A 276 2.85 -4.49 -14.30
CA THR A 276 3.21 -3.35 -15.17
C THR A 276 2.32 -3.32 -16.41
N TYR A 277 2.16 -4.46 -17.08
CA TYR A 277 1.31 -4.58 -18.26
C TYR A 277 -0.15 -4.24 -17.96
N LEU A 278 -0.72 -4.80 -16.88
CA LEU A 278 -2.10 -4.54 -16.52
C LEU A 278 -2.32 -3.09 -16.10
N TYR A 279 -1.37 -2.45 -15.41
CA TYR A 279 -1.47 -1.03 -15.08
C TYR A 279 -1.56 -0.18 -16.34
N LEU A 280 -0.88 -0.56 -17.41
CA LEU A 280 -0.87 0.22 -18.66
C LEU A 280 -2.03 -0.13 -19.61
N THR A 281 -2.64 -1.31 -19.48
CA THR A 281 -3.60 -1.82 -20.48
C THR A 281 -4.99 -2.13 -19.94
N ARG A 282 -5.11 -2.40 -18.64
CA ARG A 282 -6.36 -2.80 -17.97
C ARG A 282 -6.46 -2.18 -16.55
N PRO A 283 -6.34 -0.84 -16.40
CA PRO A 283 -6.66 -0.19 -15.13
C PRO A 283 -8.14 -0.40 -14.79
N ARG A 284 -8.48 -0.39 -13.50
CA ARG A 284 -9.87 -0.51 -13.04
C ARG A 284 -10.44 0.86 -12.68
N GLN A 285 -11.70 1.07 -13.05
CA GLN A 285 -12.51 2.18 -12.55
C GLN A 285 -13.41 1.66 -11.42
N ASP A 286 -13.19 2.15 -10.20
CA ASP A 286 -13.95 1.76 -9.02
C ASP A 286 -14.43 3.00 -8.24
N SER A 287 -15.75 3.15 -8.14
CA SER A 287 -16.37 4.27 -7.42
C SER A 287 -16.11 4.20 -5.90
N SER A 288 -15.98 3.00 -5.34
CA SER A 288 -15.66 2.80 -3.93
C SER A 288 -14.21 3.22 -3.62
N ALA A 289 -13.29 2.99 -4.55
CA ALA A 289 -11.91 3.46 -4.46
C ALA A 289 -11.83 5.00 -4.49
N TYR A 290 -12.58 5.66 -5.38
CA TYR A 290 -12.70 7.12 -5.40
C TYR A 290 -13.24 7.67 -4.07
N LEU A 291 -14.32 7.10 -3.54
CA LEU A 291 -14.91 7.53 -2.26
C LEU A 291 -13.94 7.33 -1.09
N SER A 292 -13.18 6.23 -1.11
CA SER A 292 -12.14 5.94 -0.11
C SER A 292 -11.00 6.96 -0.19
N TYR A 293 -10.53 7.26 -1.40
CA TYR A 293 -9.54 8.30 -1.65
C TYR A 293 -10.03 9.67 -1.15
N LYS A 294 -11.24 10.08 -1.53
CA LYS A 294 -11.84 11.36 -1.12
C LYS A 294 -11.95 11.45 0.41
N THR A 295 -12.44 10.40 1.06
CA THR A 295 -12.54 10.34 2.53
C THR A 295 -11.19 10.47 3.21
N ARG A 296 -10.16 9.76 2.71
CA ARG A 296 -8.79 9.87 3.24
C ARG A 296 -8.23 11.28 3.07
N MET A 297 -8.43 11.88 1.90
CA MET A 297 -7.94 13.23 1.61
C MET A 297 -8.66 14.31 2.43
N GLN A 298 -9.96 14.15 2.71
CA GLN A 298 -10.70 15.04 3.60
C GLN A 298 -10.06 15.09 5.00
N GLY A 299 -9.77 13.92 5.58
CA GLY A 299 -9.09 13.86 6.88
C GLY A 299 -7.67 14.42 6.86
N VAL A 300 -6.93 14.28 5.75
CA VAL A 300 -5.61 14.92 5.58
C VAL A 300 -5.75 16.45 5.55
N ILE A 301 -6.72 16.99 4.82
CA ILE A 301 -6.93 18.43 4.66
C ILE A 301 -7.43 19.07 5.95
N GLU A 302 -8.37 18.43 6.66
CA GLU A 302 -8.85 18.87 7.97
C GLU A 302 -7.72 19.05 8.98
N ASN A 303 -6.84 18.05 9.08
CA ASN A 303 -5.70 18.06 10.00
C ASN A 303 -4.54 18.95 9.53
N ARG A 304 -4.52 19.36 8.26
CA ARG A 304 -3.44 20.20 7.73
C ARG A 304 -3.49 21.62 8.29
N PHE A 305 -4.68 22.14 8.56
CA PHE A 305 -4.83 23.52 9.05
C PHE A 305 -4.41 23.70 10.51
N SER A 306 -4.25 22.62 11.27
CA SER A 306 -3.73 22.66 12.65
C SER A 306 -2.20 22.60 12.72
N ASP A 307 -1.52 22.41 11.59
CA ASP A 307 -0.06 22.37 11.49
C ASP A 307 0.51 23.70 10.96
N PRO A 308 1.22 24.51 11.79
CA PRO A 308 1.84 25.75 11.35
C PRO A 308 2.86 25.60 10.23
N GLU A 309 3.55 24.44 10.12
CA GLU A 309 4.51 24.21 9.04
C GLU A 309 3.79 24.11 7.69
N SER A 310 2.63 23.45 7.66
CA SER A 310 1.79 23.37 6.46
C SER A 310 1.38 24.75 5.94
N ALA A 311 0.99 25.68 6.82
CA ALA A 311 0.63 27.05 6.43
C ALA A 311 1.84 27.83 5.85
N PHE A 312 3.02 27.65 6.43
CA PHE A 312 4.27 28.25 5.93
C PHE A 312 4.63 27.71 4.53
N TYR A 313 4.61 26.38 4.36
CA TYR A 313 4.91 25.74 3.08
C TYR A 313 3.91 26.12 1.99
N ASP A 314 2.63 26.23 2.33
CA ASP A 314 1.61 26.69 1.38
C ASP A 314 1.90 28.10 0.88
N THR A 315 2.20 29.03 1.80
CA THR A 315 2.55 30.41 1.46
C THR A 315 3.79 30.46 0.56
N LEU A 316 4.84 29.73 0.94
CA LEU A 316 6.07 29.65 0.15
C LEU A 316 5.80 29.13 -1.27
N MET A 317 5.06 28.03 -1.40
CA MET A 317 4.78 27.38 -2.68
C MET A 317 3.94 28.26 -3.60
N VAL A 318 2.88 28.91 -3.09
CA VAL A 318 2.06 29.80 -3.93
C VAL A 318 2.82 31.07 -4.31
N THR A 319 3.62 31.65 -3.40
CA THR A 319 4.41 32.85 -3.72
C THR A 319 5.47 32.56 -4.77
N LEU A 320 6.20 31.44 -4.66
CA LEU A 320 7.18 31.02 -5.67
C LEU A 320 6.53 30.75 -7.04
N ALA A 321 5.28 30.29 -7.03
CA ALA A 321 4.50 30.04 -8.24
C ALA A 321 3.76 31.26 -8.78
N ASN A 322 3.94 32.46 -8.20
CA ASN A 322 3.16 33.65 -8.52
C ASN A 322 1.64 33.38 -8.51
N TYR A 323 1.18 32.62 -7.51
CA TYR A 323 -0.22 32.24 -7.30
C TYR A 323 -0.86 31.47 -8.48
N HIS A 324 -0.05 30.74 -9.25
CA HIS A 324 -0.54 29.95 -10.38
C HIS A 324 -1.61 28.92 -9.94
N PHE A 325 -2.67 28.77 -10.74
CA PHE A 325 -3.82 27.89 -10.49
C PHE A 325 -3.41 26.44 -10.10
N ARG A 326 -2.39 25.90 -10.78
CA ARG A 326 -1.90 24.52 -10.56
C ARG A 326 -1.07 24.32 -9.28
N LYS A 327 -0.72 25.40 -8.57
CA LYS A 327 0.05 25.37 -7.33
C LYS A 327 -0.79 25.77 -6.11
N ARG A 328 -2.12 25.86 -6.25
CA ARG A 328 -3.01 26.10 -5.10
C ARG A 328 -2.95 24.89 -4.12
N PRO A 329 -2.80 25.13 -2.80
CA PRO A 329 -2.78 24.10 -1.75
C PRO A 329 -4.03 23.23 -1.72
N TRP A 330 -3.93 21.97 -1.28
CA TRP A 330 -5.11 21.12 -1.12
C TRP A 330 -6.14 21.76 -0.17
N SER A 331 -7.39 21.81 -0.62
CA SER A 331 -8.55 22.31 0.14
C SER A 331 -9.78 21.42 -0.11
N MET A 332 -10.81 21.56 0.71
CA MET A 332 -12.07 20.83 0.52
C MET A 332 -12.70 21.14 -0.83
N GLU A 333 -12.68 22.40 -1.24
CA GLU A 333 -13.16 22.84 -2.56
C GLU A 333 -12.44 22.11 -3.71
N MET A 334 -11.12 21.92 -3.59
CA MET A 334 -10.34 21.22 -4.62
C MET A 334 -10.61 19.71 -4.67
N LEU A 335 -11.12 19.10 -3.60
CA LEU A 335 -11.56 17.72 -3.67
C LEU A 335 -12.87 17.56 -4.45
N GLU A 336 -13.70 18.61 -4.48
CA GLU A 336 -14.90 18.64 -5.33
C GLU A 336 -14.58 18.93 -6.80
N GLU A 337 -13.38 19.46 -7.11
CA GLU A 337 -12.86 19.60 -8.48
C GLU A 337 -12.42 18.25 -9.10
N ILE A 338 -12.40 17.15 -8.34
CA ILE A 338 -11.96 15.84 -8.85
C ILE A 338 -13.14 15.08 -9.46
N ASP A 339 -13.07 14.84 -10.77
CA ASP A 339 -13.99 13.98 -11.50
C ASP A 339 -13.39 12.56 -11.67
N PRO A 340 -14.09 11.49 -11.22
CA PRO A 340 -13.56 10.13 -11.29
C PRO A 340 -13.48 9.56 -12.72
N ALA A 341 -14.28 10.06 -13.66
CA ALA A 341 -14.16 9.67 -15.07
C ALA A 341 -12.93 10.34 -15.71
N ASP A 342 -12.68 11.62 -15.40
CA ASP A 342 -11.44 12.28 -15.82
C ASP A 342 -10.21 11.60 -15.24
N CYS A 343 -10.23 11.18 -13.98
CA CYS A 343 -9.13 10.43 -13.36
C CYS A 343 -8.77 9.18 -14.17
N TYR A 344 -9.78 8.44 -14.63
CA TYR A 344 -9.59 7.23 -15.43
C TYR A 344 -9.18 7.54 -16.88
N ASN A 345 -9.73 8.59 -17.49
CA ASN A 345 -9.42 8.95 -18.88
C ASN A 345 -8.05 9.60 -19.06
N ILE A 346 -7.55 10.28 -18.03
CA ILE A 346 -6.22 10.91 -18.02
C ILE A 346 -5.14 9.87 -17.78
N TYR A 347 -5.42 8.90 -16.91
CA TYR A 347 -4.57 7.74 -16.70
C TYR A 347 -4.52 6.88 -17.97
#